data_AF-A0AAE3VDD6-F1
#
_entry.id   AF-A0AAE3VDD6-F1
#
_cell.length_a   1.000
_cell.length_b   1.000
_cell.length_c   1.000
_cell.angle_alpha   90.00
_cell.angle_beta   90.00
_cell.angle_gamma   90.00
#
_symmetry.space_group_name_H-M   'P 1'
#
loop_
_entity.id
_entity.type
_entity.pdbx_description
1 polymer ?
#
loop_
_entity_poly.entity_id
_entity_poly.type
_entity_poly.pdbx_seq_one_letter_code
_entity_poly.pdbx_strand_id
1 'polypeptide(L)'
;MHDSEKILRRLHTLGIPELTTVQALNALPGSYINLACRLPNGQTAKILDDSKSYSATQVERTDNERCYGVAADDEQLAVYEYGCNGADAVLVAWIKL
;
A
#
# COMPACT_ATOMS: atom_id res chain seq x y z
N MET A 1 14.38 -15.82 1.23
CA MET A 1 14.70 -14.43 1.57
C MET A 1 13.63 -13.60 0.90
N HIS A 2 12.75 -12.96 1.65
CA HIS A 2 11.66 -12.16 1.07
C HIS A 2 12.26 -11.06 0.19
N ASP A 3 11.81 -10.94 -1.05
CA ASP A 3 12.33 -10.04 -2.08
C ASP A 3 11.97 -8.56 -1.80
N SER A 4 12.18 -8.11 -0.56
CA SER A 4 11.91 -6.74 -0.13
C SER A 4 12.62 -5.71 -1.00
N GLU A 5 13.83 -6.03 -1.50
CA GLU A 5 14.55 -5.15 -2.43
C GLU A 5 13.84 -5.00 -3.78
N LYS A 6 13.27 -6.08 -4.32
CA LYS A 6 12.47 -6.04 -5.57
C LYS A 6 11.23 -5.16 -5.37
N ILE A 7 10.54 -5.33 -4.24
CA ILE A 7 9.35 -4.56 -3.88
C ILE A 7 9.70 -3.07 -3.73
N LEU A 8 10.77 -2.74 -3.00
CA LEU A 8 11.24 -1.36 -2.83
C LEU A 8 11.61 -0.71 -4.15
N ARG A 9 12.39 -1.39 -5.00
CA ARG A 9 12.70 -0.90 -6.35
C ARG A 9 11.44 -0.64 -7.16
N ARG A 10 10.46 -1.55 -7.11
CA ARG A 10 9.19 -1.36 -7.83
C ARG A 10 8.42 -0.17 -7.29
N LEU A 11 8.34 -0.02 -5.98
CA LEU A 11 7.69 1.09 -5.28
C LEU A 11 8.30 2.44 -5.69
N HIS A 12 9.63 2.54 -5.73
CA HIS A 12 10.34 3.76 -6.10
C HIS A 12 10.12 4.16 -7.57
N THR A 13 9.82 3.20 -8.45
CA THR A 13 9.53 3.45 -9.87
C THR A 13 8.10 3.92 -10.17
N LEU A 14 7.23 4.04 -9.17
CA LEU A 14 5.82 4.43 -9.38
C LEU A 14 5.64 5.91 -9.72
N GLY A 15 6.68 6.74 -9.52
CA GLY A 15 6.58 8.18 -9.76
C GLY A 15 5.83 8.93 -8.65
N ILE A 16 5.67 8.33 -7.47
CA ILE A 16 5.12 8.96 -6.27
C ILE A 16 6.31 9.40 -5.38
N PRO A 17 6.66 10.70 -5.34
CA PRO A 17 7.89 11.17 -4.70
C PRO A 17 8.02 10.75 -3.23
N GLU A 18 6.94 10.79 -2.47
CA GLU A 18 6.91 10.45 -1.04
C GLU A 18 7.33 8.99 -0.80
N LEU A 19 6.95 8.08 -1.71
CA LEU A 19 7.25 6.65 -1.60
C LEU A 19 8.70 6.31 -1.96
N THR A 20 9.43 7.21 -2.63
CA THR A 20 10.86 7.00 -2.94
C THR A 20 11.75 7.00 -1.69
N THR A 21 11.24 7.54 -0.58
CA THR A 21 11.96 7.61 0.71
C THR A 21 11.84 6.33 1.53
N VAL A 22 10.97 5.39 1.13
CA VAL A 22 10.75 4.14 1.85
C VAL A 22 11.99 3.25 1.74
N GLN A 23 12.56 2.86 2.87
CA GLN A 23 13.75 2.00 2.95
C GLN A 23 13.47 0.62 3.54
N ALA A 24 12.34 0.46 4.23
CA ALA A 24 11.99 -0.77 4.91
C ALA A 24 10.49 -1.02 4.83
N LEU A 25 10.12 -2.30 4.90
CA LEU A 25 8.75 -2.78 4.94
C LEU A 25 8.62 -3.70 6.16
N ASN A 26 7.47 -3.66 6.81
CA ASN A 26 7.15 -4.50 7.94
C ASN A 26 6.19 -5.61 7.51
N ALA A 27 6.36 -6.81 8.04
CA ALA A 27 5.36 -7.86 7.86
C ALA A 27 4.15 -7.55 8.74
N LEU A 28 3.00 -7.27 8.12
CA LEU A 28 1.74 -7.00 8.81
C LEU A 28 0.66 -7.99 8.35
N PRO A 29 -0.21 -8.46 9.26
CA PRO A 29 -1.32 -9.31 8.89
C PRO A 29 -2.32 -8.53 8.03
N GLY A 30 -2.83 -9.17 6.97
CA GLY A 30 -3.80 -8.60 6.04
C GLY A 30 -5.02 -8.08 6.77
N SER A 31 -5.53 -8.84 7.75
CA SER A 31 -6.66 -8.42 8.60
C SER A 31 -6.47 -7.07 9.31
N TYR A 32 -5.24 -6.61 9.51
CA TYR A 32 -4.94 -5.30 10.10
C TYR A 32 -4.89 -4.16 9.07
N ILE A 33 -4.47 -4.44 7.83
CA ILE A 33 -4.21 -3.40 6.80
C ILE A 33 -5.18 -3.46 5.61
N ASN A 34 -6.10 -4.42 5.55
CA ASN A 34 -7.02 -4.64 4.44
C ASN A 34 -8.20 -3.66 4.50
N LEU A 35 -7.90 -2.41 4.15
CA LEU A 35 -8.88 -1.34 4.06
C LEU A 35 -9.84 -1.58 2.89
N ALA A 36 -11.13 -1.35 3.13
CA ALA A 36 -12.08 -1.20 2.03
C ALA A 36 -11.76 0.12 1.33
N CYS A 37 -11.39 0.05 0.04
CA CYS A 37 -10.94 1.21 -0.71
C CYS A 37 -11.78 1.43 -1.96
N ARG A 38 -11.88 2.69 -2.37
CA ARG A 38 -12.48 3.06 -3.65
C ARG A 38 -11.53 2.70 -4.79
N LEU A 39 -12.02 1.87 -5.71
CA LEU A 39 -11.33 1.45 -6.92
C LEU A 39 -11.52 2.47 -8.05
N PRO A 40 -10.69 2.44 -9.12
CA PRO A 40 -10.82 3.35 -10.27
C PRO A 40 -12.18 3.29 -10.97
N ASN A 41 -12.87 2.15 -10.90
CA ASN A 41 -14.22 1.97 -11.45
C ASN A 41 -15.33 2.57 -10.57
N GLY A 42 -14.98 3.20 -9.44
CA GLY A 42 -15.91 3.82 -8.49
C GLY A 42 -16.50 2.87 -7.46
N GLN A 43 -16.25 1.56 -7.54
CA GLN A 43 -16.70 0.60 -6.53
C GLN A 43 -15.81 0.64 -5.29
N THR A 44 -16.34 0.23 -4.15
CA THR A 44 -15.58 0.03 -2.93
C THR A 44 -15.37 -1.45 -2.67
N ALA A 45 -14.13 -1.87 -2.49
CA ALA A 45 -13.79 -3.27 -2.21
C ALA A 45 -12.51 -3.39 -1.37
N LYS A 46 -12.36 -4.56 -0.73
CA LYS A 46 -11.09 -5.02 -0.15
C LYS A 46 -10.34 -5.82 -1.21
N ILE A 47 -9.03 -5.59 -1.35
CA ILE A 47 -8.20 -6.25 -2.37
C ILE A 47 -7.10 -7.13 -1.78
N LEU A 48 -6.91 -7.09 -0.46
CA LEU A 48 -6.02 -8.00 0.25
C LEU A 48 -6.83 -9.17 0.84
N ASP A 49 -6.11 -10.18 1.29
CA ASP A 49 -6.63 -11.34 1.98
C ASP A 49 -6.36 -11.20 3.49
N ASP A 50 -7.41 -11.24 4.30
CA ASP A 50 -7.32 -11.09 5.75
C ASP A 50 -6.50 -12.20 6.44
N SER A 51 -6.33 -13.35 5.77
CA SER A 51 -5.58 -14.51 6.25
C SER A 51 -4.09 -14.50 5.89
N LYS A 52 -3.66 -13.62 4.97
CA LYS A 52 -2.26 -13.51 4.54
C LYS A 52 -1.49 -12.48 5.37
N SER A 53 -0.15 -12.51 5.24
CA SER A 53 0.75 -11.46 5.74
C SER A 53 1.35 -10.72 4.55
N TYR A 54 1.53 -9.41 4.68
CA TYR A 54 2.03 -8.53 3.63
C TYR A 54 3.22 -7.73 4.11
N SER A 55 4.17 -7.44 3.21
CA SER A 55 5.18 -6.41 3.40
C SER A 55 4.53 -5.03 3.22
N ALA A 56 4.50 -4.24 4.28
CA ALA A 56 3.72 -3.02 4.33
C ALA A 56 4.45 -1.87 5.05
N THR A 57 4.08 -0.64 4.69
CA THR A 57 4.50 0.57 5.40
C THR A 57 3.47 1.68 5.21
N GLN A 58 3.49 2.66 6.11
CA GLN A 58 2.79 3.93 5.95
C GLN A 58 3.80 5.05 5.69
N VAL A 59 3.42 6.01 4.86
CA VAL A 59 4.14 7.27 4.66
C VAL A 59 3.13 8.41 4.82
N GLU A 60 3.36 9.29 5.80
CA GLU A 60 2.55 10.49 5.98
C GLU A 60 2.83 11.48 4.86
N ARG A 61 1.77 12.13 4.37
CA ARG A 61 1.92 13.21 3.39
C ARG A 61 2.19 14.51 4.13
N THR A 62 3.02 15.37 3.54
CA THR A 62 3.38 16.67 4.14
C THR A 62 2.37 17.78 3.80
N ASP A 63 1.53 17.57 2.79
CA ASP A 63 0.61 18.59 2.27
C ASP A 63 -0.82 18.49 2.82
N ASN A 64 -1.18 17.39 3.50
CA ASN A 64 -2.50 17.19 4.09
C ASN A 64 -2.50 16.12 5.20
N GLU A 65 -3.66 15.87 5.80
CA GLU A 65 -3.86 14.85 6.85
C GLU A 65 -4.03 13.42 6.31
N ARG A 66 -3.56 13.15 5.09
CA ARG A 66 -3.65 11.82 4.45
C ARG A 66 -2.29 11.13 4.44
N CYS A 67 -2.34 9.82 4.29
CA CYS A 67 -1.19 8.95 4.26
C CYS A 67 -1.23 8.11 2.99
N TYR A 68 -0.05 7.73 2.50
CA TYR A 68 0.09 6.58 1.63
C TYR A 68 0.29 5.32 2.47
N GLY A 69 -0.46 4.27 2.17
CA GLY A 69 -0.19 2.92 2.65
C GLY A 69 0.29 2.04 1.52
N VAL A 70 1.32 1.23 1.78
CA VAL A 70 1.84 0.23 0.85
C VAL A 70 1.55 -1.15 1.42
N ALA A 71 1.08 -2.06 0.57
CA ALA A 71 0.98 -3.48 0.89
C ALA A 71 1.45 -4.31 -0.31
N ALA A 72 2.35 -5.25 -0.07
CA ALA A 72 2.90 -6.11 -1.11
C ALA A 72 3.12 -7.54 -0.62
N ASP A 73 3.02 -8.49 -1.53
CA ASP A 73 3.44 -9.88 -1.37
C ASP A 73 4.23 -10.30 -2.62
N ASP A 74 4.39 -11.60 -2.86
CA ASP A 74 5.13 -12.10 -4.03
C ASP A 74 4.37 -11.90 -5.36
N GLU A 75 3.05 -11.64 -5.30
CA GLU A 75 2.18 -11.55 -6.47
C GLU A 75 1.82 -10.10 -6.83
N GLN A 76 1.74 -9.21 -5.84
CA GLN A 76 1.22 -7.87 -6.05
C GLN A 76 1.88 -6.80 -5.18
N LEU A 77 1.80 -5.55 -5.65
CA LEU A 77 2.07 -4.33 -4.92
C LEU A 77 0.85 -3.40 -5.06
N ALA A 78 0.29 -2.99 -3.92
CA ALA A 78 -0.81 -2.06 -3.82
C ALA A 78 -0.39 -0.80 -3.03
N VAL A 79 -0.81 0.36 -3.53
CA VAL A 79 -0.66 1.66 -2.87
C VAL A 79 -2.03 2.26 -2.66
N TYR A 80 -2.32 2.63 -1.43
CA TYR A 80 -3.54 3.30 -1.01
C TYR A 80 -3.22 4.73 -0.60
N GLU A 81 -4.20 5.61 -0.77
CA GLU A 81 -4.24 6.90 -0.09
C GLU A 81 -5.44 6.92 0.85
N TYR A 82 -5.25 7.26 2.12
CA TYR A 82 -6.31 7.30 3.12
C TYR A 82 -6.09 8.40 4.16
N GLY A 83 -7.16 8.86 4.78
CA GLY A 83 -7.12 9.79 5.92
C GLY A 83 -6.86 9.07 7.25
N CYS A 84 -6.94 9.81 8.35
CA CYS A 84 -6.76 9.28 9.70
C CYS A 84 -7.49 7.96 9.93
N ASN A 85 -6.80 6.99 10.54
CA ASN A 85 -7.31 5.64 10.82
C ASN A 85 -7.76 4.83 9.58
N GLY A 86 -7.22 5.12 8.40
CA GLY A 86 -7.57 4.41 7.17
C GLY A 86 -8.88 4.87 6.53
N ALA A 87 -9.40 6.03 6.93
CA ALA A 87 -10.65 6.57 6.42
C ALA A 87 -10.55 6.97 4.94
N ASP A 88 -11.67 6.86 4.21
CA ASP A 88 -11.80 7.28 2.80
C ASP A 88 -10.65 6.76 1.92
N ALA A 89 -10.31 5.48 2.09
CA ALA A 89 -9.23 4.85 1.36
C ALA A 89 -9.51 4.82 -0.15
N VAL A 90 -8.52 5.18 -0.95
CA VAL A 90 -8.56 5.15 -2.41
C VAL A 90 -7.37 4.36 -2.91
N LEU A 91 -7.60 3.49 -3.88
CA LEU A 91 -6.52 2.76 -4.55
C LEU A 91 -5.80 3.68 -5.53
N VAL A 92 -4.51 3.94 -5.29
CA VAL A 92 -3.66 4.80 -6.12
C VAL A 92 -2.91 4.00 -7.18
N ALA A 93 -2.39 2.83 -6.79
CA ALA A 93 -1.71 1.92 -7.70
C ALA A 93 -1.96 0.47 -7.29
N TRP A 94 -2.08 -0.41 -8.29
CA TRP A 94 -2.14 -1.85 -8.06
C TRP A 94 -1.48 -2.57 -9.23
N ILE A 95 -0.41 -3.30 -8.92
CA ILE A 95 0.51 -3.83 -9.91
C ILE A 95 0.83 -5.27 -9.57
N LYS A 96 0.86 -6.12 -10.59
CA LYS A 96 1.32 -7.50 -10.47
C LYS A 96 2.86 -7.56 -10.55
N LEU A 97 3.49 -8.34 -9.67
CA LEU A 97 4.96 -8.47 -9.54
C LEU A 97 5.55 -9.67 -10.30
#